data_AF-A0A356WYJ9-F1
#
_entry.id   AF-A0A356WYJ9-F1
#
_cell.length_a   1.000
_cell.length_b   1.000
_cell.length_c   1.000
_cell.angle_alpha   90.00
_cell.angle_beta   90.00
_cell.angle_gamma   90.00
#
_symmetry.space_group_name_H-M   'P 1'
#
loop_
_entity.id
_entity.type
_entity.pdbx_description
1 polymer ?
#
loop_
_entity_poly.entity_id
_entity_poly.type
_entity_poly.pdbx_seq_one_letter_code
_entity_poly.pdbx_strand_id
1 'polypeptide(L)' 'IGLVLALEAVNTSIETLADLVSKERNATIKKVKDLAAAGVLLAAMAALAVGVLVFLPKIIELFQP' A
#
# COMPACT_ATOMS: atom_id res chain seq x y z
N ILE A 1 6.57 -2.76 -7.42
CA ILE A 1 6.56 -1.32 -7.05
C ILE A 1 5.51 -0.53 -7.81
N GLY A 2 5.37 -0.66 -9.14
CA GLY A 2 4.35 0.09 -9.90
C GLY A 2 2.92 -0.01 -9.36
N LEU A 3 2.47 -1.21 -8.95
CA LEU A 3 1.15 -1.39 -8.32
C LEU A 3 1.01 -0.64 -6.99
N VAL A 4 2.06 -0.62 -6.16
CA VAL A 4 2.05 0.11 -4.88
C VAL A 4 1.89 1.61 -5.15
N LEU A 5 2.65 2.16 -6.10
CA LEU A 5 2.56 3.57 -6.48
C LEU A 5 1.20 3.92 -7.09
N ALA A 6 0.63 3.02 -7.90
CA ALA A 6 -0.71 3.21 -8.46
C ALA A 6 -1.78 3.25 -7.35
N LEU A 7 -1.72 2.33 -6.37
CA LEU A 7 -2.65 2.35 -5.24
C LEU A 7 -2.42 3.53 -4.31
N GLU A 8 -1.17 3.99 -4.14
CA GLU A 8 -0.87 5.20 -3.35
C GLU A 8 -1.49 6.45 -3.99
N ALA A 9 -1.39 6.57 -5.31
CA ALA A 9 -2.04 7.65 -6.05
C ALA A 9 -3.57 7.60 -5.91
N VAL A 10 -4.17 6.39 -5.95
CA VAL A 10 -5.60 6.20 -5.70
C VAL A 10 -5.96 6.57 -4.25
N ASN A 11 -5.19 6.13 -3.25
CA ASN A 11 -5.41 6.48 -1.84
C ASN A 11 -5.39 8.01 -1.65
N THR A 12 -4.39 8.68 -2.22
CA THR A 12 -4.26 10.14 -2.17
C THR A 12 -5.45 10.84 -2.85
N SER A 13 -5.94 10.31 -3.97
CA SER A 13 -7.11 10.85 -4.65
C SER A 13 -8.39 10.74 -3.81
N ILE A 14 -8.56 9.63 -3.09
CA ILE A 14 -9.68 9.39 -2.18
C ILE A 14 -9.59 10.30 -0.96
N GLU A 15 -8.40 10.46 -0.37
CA GLU A 15 -8.18 11.40 0.72
C GLU A 15 -8.51 12.84 0.32
N THR A 16 -8.03 13.27 -0.85
CA THR A 16 -8.26 14.62 -1.37
C THR A 16 -9.74 14.86 -1.64
N LEU A 17 -10.44 13.89 -2.23
CA LEU A 17 -11.89 13.96 -2.45
C LEU A 17 -12.65 14.04 -1.13
N ALA A 18 -12.28 13.20 -0.15
CA ALA A 18 -12.90 13.20 1.17
C ALA A 18 -12.76 14.54 1.89
N ASP A 19 -11.56 15.15 1.84
CA ASP A 19 -11.28 16.44 2.46
C ASP A 19 -12.01 17.61 1.76
N LEU A 20 -12.24 17.47 0.45
CA LEU A 20 -13.08 18.41 -0.30
C LEU A 20 -14.55 18.29 0.08
N VAL A 21 -15.07 17.07 0.25
CA VAL A 21 -16.48 16.80 0.55
C VAL A 21 -16.86 17.24 1.96
N SER A 22 -16.00 17.01 2.96
CA SER A 22 -16.28 17.40 4.35
C SER A 22 -15.01 17.62 5.15
N LYS A 23 -14.91 18.80 5.74
CA LYS A 23 -13.85 19.14 6.71
C LYS A 23 -14.17 18.66 8.14
N GLU A 24 -15.41 18.28 8.39
CA GLU A 24 -15.82 17.73 9.69
C GLU A 24 -15.52 16.23 9.78
N ARG A 25 -15.26 15.79 11.02
CA ARG A 25 -14.86 14.42 11.31
C ARG A 25 -16.05 13.47 11.17
N ASN A 26 -16.20 12.87 9.99
CA ASN A 26 -17.26 11.92 9.68
C ASN A 26 -16.76 10.47 9.78
N ALA A 27 -17.48 9.63 10.52
CA ALA A 27 -17.11 8.22 10.73
C ALA A 27 -17.07 7.40 9.43
N THR A 28 -17.94 7.70 8.47
CA THR A 28 -17.96 7.05 7.15
C THR A 28 -16.74 7.47 6.33
N ILE A 29 -16.39 8.76 6.32
CA ILE A 29 -15.18 9.25 5.63
C ILE A 29 -13.93 8.59 6.20
N LYS A 30 -13.84 8.51 7.53
CA LYS A 30 -12.74 7.80 8.20
C LYS A 30 -12.64 6.35 7.70
N LYS A 31 -13.75 5.62 7.66
CA LYS A 31 -13.78 4.23 7.18
C LYS A 31 -13.34 4.11 5.72
N VAL A 32 -13.72 5.06 4.87
CA VAL A 32 -13.30 5.09 3.46
C VAL A 32 -11.78 5.31 3.34
N LYS A 33 -11.22 6.26 4.09
CA LYS A 33 -9.77 6.51 4.13
C LYS A 33 -9.00 5.29 4.65
N ASP A 34 -9.48 4.68 5.74
CA ASP A 34 -8.88 3.48 6.32
C ASP A 34 -8.85 2.31 5.32
N LEU A 35 -9.93 2.14 4.52
CA LEU A 35 -10.00 1.10 3.50
C LEU A 35 -9.04 1.35 2.33
N ALA A 36 -8.90 2.61 1.91
CA ALA A 36 -7.96 3.00 0.86
C ALA A 36 -6.50 2.74 1.29
N ALA A 37 -6.13 3.13 2.52
CA ALA A 37 -4.83 2.84 3.10
C ALA A 37 -4.57 1.32 3.25
N ALA A 38 -5.59 0.55 3.64
CA ALA A 38 -5.48 -0.91 3.71
C ALA A 38 -5.17 -1.53 2.33
N GLY A 39 -5.73 -0.99 1.24
CA GLY A 39 -5.42 -1.41 -0.13
C GLY A 39 -3.94 -1.22 -0.48
N VAL A 40 -3.37 -0.05 -0.15
CA VAL A 40 -1.94 0.22 -0.32
C VAL A 40 -1.09 -0.77 0.48
N LEU A 41 -1.44 -1.01 1.75
CA LEU A 41 -0.72 -1.93 2.62
C LEU A 41 -0.67 -3.35 2.03
N LEU A 42 -1.79 -3.85 1.50
CA LEU A 42 -1.84 -5.17 0.86
C LEU A 42 -0.92 -5.24 -0.36
N ALA A 43 -0.90 -4.20 -1.20
CA ALA A 43 0.03 -4.16 -2.34
C ALA A 43 1.50 -4.07 -1.89
N ALA A 44 1.79 -3.34 -0.83
CA ALA A 44 3.14 -3.26 -0.25
C ALA A 44 3.60 -4.62 0.28
N MET A 45 2.71 -5.35 0.99
CA MET A 45 2.98 -6.71 1.44
C MET A 45 3.20 -7.68 0.28
N ALA A 46 2.40 -7.59 -0.79
CA ALA A 46 2.60 -8.39 -1.98
C ALA A 46 3.96 -8.09 -2.66
N ALA A 47 4.34 -6.81 -2.74
CA ALA A 47 5.64 -6.42 -3.28
C ALA A 47 6.80 -6.96 -2.43
N LEU A 48 6.67 -6.91 -1.10
CA LEU A 48 7.64 -7.51 -0.18
C LEU A 48 7.75 -9.02 -0.37
N ALA A 49 6.62 -9.73 -0.43
CA ALA A 49 6.59 -11.18 -0.64
C ALA A 49 7.29 -11.59 -1.94
N VAL A 50 7.01 -10.88 -3.05
CA VAL A 50 7.71 -11.11 -4.33
C VAL A 50 9.21 -10.83 -4.19
N GLY A 51 9.60 -9.76 -3.51
CA GLY A 51 11.01 -9.46 -3.23
C GLY A 51 11.70 -10.58 -2.46
N VAL A 52 11.10 -11.06 -1.37
CA VAL A 52 11.62 -12.18 -0.59
C VAL A 52 11.74 -13.43 -1.47
N LEU A 53 10.72 -13.81 -2.22
CA LEU A 53 10.76 -15.00 -3.08
C LEU A 53 11.88 -14.95 -4.13
N VAL A 54 12.19 -13.77 -4.69
CA VAL A 54 13.23 -13.61 -5.71
C VAL A 54 14.64 -13.50 -5.11
N PHE A 55 14.79 -12.75 -4.01
CA PHE A 55 16.11 -12.41 -3.47
C PHE A 55 16.58 -13.35 -2.37
N LEU A 56 15.68 -13.92 -1.57
CA LEU A 56 16.05 -14.83 -0.47
C LEU A 56 16.88 -16.03 -0.93
N PRO A 57 16.54 -16.79 -2.00
CA PRO A 57 17.37 -17.92 -2.43
C PRO A 57 18.76 -17.47 -2.88
N LYS A 58 18.86 -16.34 -3.59
CA LYS A 58 20.15 -15.78 -4.04
C LYS A 58 21.02 -15.33 -2.89
N ILE A 59 20.41 -14.75 -1.86
CA ILE A 59 21.12 -14.35 -0.64
C ILE A 59 21.64 -15.58 0.09
N ILE A 60 20.83 -16.64 0.23
CA ILE A 60 21.26 -17.89 0.87
C ILE A 60 22.45 -18.49 0.11
N GLU A 61 22.38 -18.58 -1.22
CA GLU A 61 23.45 -19.09 -2.07
C GLU A 61 24.75 -18.29 -1.92
N LEU A 62 24.65 -16.96 -1.80
CA LEU A 62 25.82 -16.08 -1.62
C LEU A 62 26.61 -16.37 -0.33
N PHE A 63 25.95 -16.91 0.70
CA PHE A 63 26.57 -17.27 1.97
C PHE A 63 26.85 -18.78 2.10
N GLN A 64 26.62 -19.57 1.06
CA GLN A 64 27.07 -20.96 1.05
C GLN A 64 28.60 -21.00 0.92
N PRO A 65 29.31 -21.70 1.81
CA PRO A 65 30.78 -21.80 1.80
C PRO A 65 31.33 -22.65 0.65
#